data_AF-A0A3P7LIB3-F1
#
_entry.id   AF-A0A3P7LIB3-F1
#
_cell.length_a   1.000
_cell.length_b   1.000
_cell.length_c   1.000
_cell.angle_alpha   90.00
_cell.angle_beta   90.00
_cell.angle_gamma   90.00
#
_symmetry.space_group_name_H-M   'P 1'
#
loop_
_entity.id
_entity.type
_entity.pdbx_description
1 polymer ?
#
loop_
_entity_poly.entity_id
_entity_poly.type
_entity_poly.pdbx_seq_one_letter_code
_entity_poly.pdbx_strand_id
1 'polypeptide(L)' 'MEMMEWNERVSEMSKEDELKAEKEVVQKEIDVIMKELGKQFADKSLDGVRANITRLSYLYSLRTSINKKLEDLMGM' A
#
# COMPACT_ATOMS: atom_id res chain seq x y z
N MET A 1 -7.50 8.36 -5.94
CA MET A 1 -6.34 8.90 -5.24
C MET A 1 -5.12 8.48 -6.04
N GLU A 2 -4.42 9.45 -6.58
CA GLU A 2 -3.18 9.20 -7.30
C GLU A 2 -2.08 8.81 -6.30
N MET A 3 -1.11 8.01 -6.75
CA MET A 3 0.00 7.55 -5.92
C MET A 3 0.87 8.69 -5.36
N MET A 4 0.86 9.86 -6.00
CA MET A 4 1.56 11.03 -5.44
C MET A 4 0.80 11.61 -4.25
N GLU A 5 -0.52 11.80 -4.37
CA GLU A 5 -1.38 12.32 -3.30
C GLU A 5 -1.32 11.46 -2.03
N TRP A 6 -1.23 10.14 -2.19
CA TRP A 6 -1.17 9.23 -1.04
C TRP A 6 0.18 9.29 -0.31
N ASN A 7 1.29 9.46 -1.06
CA ASN A 7 2.61 9.69 -0.47
C ASN A 7 2.64 11.00 0.32
N GLU A 8 2.08 12.07 -0.24
CA GLU A 8 2.02 13.39 0.42
C GLU A 8 1.23 13.29 1.73
N ARG A 9 0.05 12.68 1.69
CA ARG A 9 -0.77 12.44 2.89
C ARG A 9 -0.01 11.68 3.98
N VAL A 10 0.70 10.61 3.62
CA VAL A 10 1.53 9.86 4.58
C VAL A 10 2.71 10.72 5.09
N SER A 11 3.28 11.58 4.26
CA SER A 11 4.37 12.48 4.65
C SER A 11 3.94 13.53 5.68
N GLU A 12 2.67 13.96 5.64
CA GLU A 12 2.10 14.94 6.59
C GLU A 12 1.65 14.31 7.91
N MET A 13 1.36 13.01 7.93
CA MET A 13 0.99 12.30 9.16
C MET A 13 2.14 12.29 10.18
N SER A 14 1.82 12.65 11.43
CA SER A 14 2.79 12.76 12.53
C SER A 14 2.39 11.99 13.78
N LYS A 15 1.15 11.49 13.85
CA LYS A 15 0.67 10.69 14.98
C LYS A 15 0.77 9.20 14.68
N GLU A 16 1.19 8.45 15.69
CA GLU A 16 1.29 7.00 15.61
C GLU A 16 -0.04 6.33 15.23
N ASP A 17 -1.15 6.75 15.84
CA ASP A 17 -2.47 6.19 15.55
C ASP A 17 -2.93 6.48 14.11
N GLU A 18 -2.60 7.67 13.58
CA GLU A 18 -2.90 8.04 12.18
C GLU A 18 -2.10 7.17 11.21
N LEU A 19 -0.81 6.96 11.48
CA LEU A 19 0.06 6.10 10.68
C LEU A 19 -0.35 4.62 10.75
N LYS A 20 -0.75 4.13 11.93
CA LYS A 20 -1.28 2.77 12.11
C LYS A 20 -2.57 2.56 11.32
N ALA A 21 -3.52 3.49 11.42
CA ALA A 21 -4.75 3.45 10.64
C ALA A 21 -4.46 3.47 9.14
N GLU A 22 -3.53 4.31 8.69
CA GLU A 22 -3.17 4.38 7.28
C GLU A 22 -2.47 3.11 6.79
N LYS A 23 -1.61 2.50 7.62
CA LYS A 23 -1.01 1.20 7.34
C LYS A 23 -2.06 0.12 7.13
N GLU A 24 -3.13 0.11 7.92
CA GLU A 24 -4.24 -0.82 7.73
C GLU A 24 -4.99 -0.58 6.41
N VAL A 25 -5.19 0.68 6.02
CA VAL A 25 -5.80 1.03 4.73
C VAL A 25 -4.93 0.50 3.58
N VAL A 26 -3.62 0.76 3.62
CA VAL A 26 -2.67 0.23 2.61
C VAL A 26 -2.71 -1.29 2.56
N GLN A 27 -2.77 -1.97 3.71
CA GLN A 27 -2.83 -3.43 3.75
C GLN A 27 -4.12 -3.98 3.12
N LYS A 28 -5.27 -3.35 3.38
CA LYS A 28 -6.54 -3.74 2.74
C LYS A 28 -6.49 -3.61 1.23
N GLU A 29 -5.89 -2.54 0.71
CA GLU A 29 -5.70 -2.36 -0.74
C GLU A 29 -4.78 -3.43 -1.34
N ILE A 30 -3.70 -3.80 -0.64
CA ILE A 30 -2.82 -4.91 -1.04
C ILE A 30 -3.62 -6.21 -1.11
N ASP A 31 -4.42 -6.51 -0.09
CA ASP A 31 -5.21 -7.75 -0.02
C ASP A 31 -6.25 -7.84 -1.15
N VAL A 32 -6.90 -6.71 -1.48
CA VAL A 32 -7.83 -6.61 -2.61
C VAL A 32 -7.14 -6.94 -3.92
N ILE A 33 -5.98 -6.32 -4.20
CA ILE A 33 -5.26 -6.54 -5.46
C ILE A 33 -4.71 -7.97 -5.53
N MET A 34 -4.21 -8.51 -4.43
CA MET A 34 -3.76 -9.90 -4.36
C MET A 34 -4.89 -10.88 -4.68
N LYS A 35 -6.10 -10.61 -4.17
CA LYS A 35 -7.29 -11.42 -4.48
C LYS A 35 -7.68 -11.31 -5.97
N GLU A 36 -7.57 -10.11 -6.55
CA GLU A 36 -7.84 -9.89 -7.97
C GLU A 36 -6.84 -10.60 -8.87
N LEU A 37 -5.54 -10.51 -8.56
CA LEU A 37 -4.49 -11.26 -9.24
C LEU A 37 -4.72 -12.77 -9.15
N GLY A 38 -5.13 -13.27 -7.98
CA GLY A 38 -5.49 -14.68 -7.82
C GLY A 38 -6.59 -15.12 -8.79
N LYS A 39 -7.61 -14.29 -9.00
CA LYS A 39 -8.66 -14.55 -10.01
C LYS A 39 -8.11 -14.47 -11.43
N GLN A 40 -7.36 -13.42 -11.77
CA GLN A 40 -6.75 -13.23 -13.09
C GLN A 40 -5.88 -14.43 -13.49
N PHE A 41 -5.03 -14.92 -12.59
CA PHE A 41 -4.21 -16.11 -12.85
C PHE A 41 -5.03 -17.39 -12.95
N ALA A 42 -6.06 -17.58 -12.12
CA ALA A 42 -6.96 -18.72 -12.21
C ALA A 42 -7.72 -18.75 -13.55
N ASP A 43 -8.17 -17.58 -14.00
CA ASP A 43 -8.90 -17.39 -15.25
C ASP A 43 -7.99 -17.33 -16.49
N LYS A 44 -6.65 -17.43 -16.29
CA LYS A 44 -5.61 -17.24 -17.31
C LYS A 44 -5.75 -15.92 -18.09
N SER A 45 -6.37 -14.93 -17.46
CA SER A 45 -6.48 -13.57 -18.00
C SER A 45 -5.24 -12.78 -17.60
N LEU A 46 -4.48 -12.35 -18.59
CA LEU A 46 -3.33 -11.47 -18.39
C LEU A 46 -3.73 -9.99 -18.41
N ASP A 47 -4.99 -9.69 -18.71
CA ASP A 47 -5.52 -8.34 -18.76
C ASP A 47 -5.49 -7.73 -17.35
N GLY A 48 -4.83 -6.59 -17.23
CA GLY A 48 -4.72 -5.88 -15.96
C GLY A 48 -3.69 -6.46 -14.98
N VAL A 49 -3.12 -7.65 -15.20
CA VAL A 49 -2.11 -8.27 -14.31
C VAL A 49 -0.91 -7.35 -14.13
N ARG A 50 -0.37 -6.80 -15.22
CA ARG A 50 0.76 -5.86 -15.16
C ARG A 50 0.42 -4.61 -14.35
N ALA A 51 -0.76 -4.05 -14.55
CA ALA A 51 -1.21 -2.86 -13.82
C ALA A 51 -1.35 -3.16 -12.32
N ASN A 52 -1.93 -4.31 -11.97
CA ASN A 52 -2.07 -4.77 -10.58
C ASN A 52 -0.71 -5.02 -9.91
N ILE A 53 0.25 -5.63 -10.62
CA ILE A 53 1.62 -5.79 -10.13
C ILE A 53 2.30 -4.43 -9.91
N THR A 54 2.20 -3.50 -10.86
CA THR A 54 2.76 -2.14 -10.70
C THR A 54 2.14 -1.43 -9.50
N ARG A 55 0.83 -1.57 -9.29
CA ARG A 55 0.13 -1.01 -8.13
C ARG A 55 0.60 -1.63 -6.82
N LEU A 56 0.79 -2.95 -6.77
CA LEU A 56 1.37 -3.62 -5.60
C LEU A 56 2.77 -3.11 -5.27
N SER A 57 3.65 -2.97 -6.26
CA SER A 57 5.02 -2.45 -6.02
C SER A 57 4.99 -1.09 -5.33
N TYR A 58 4.08 -0.21 -5.76
CA TYR A 58 3.88 1.07 -5.10
C TYR A 58 3.35 0.93 -3.68
N LEU A 59 2.29 0.14 -3.46
CA LEU A 59 1.69 -0.02 -2.12
C LEU A 59 2.69 -0.61 -1.11
N TYR A 60 3.55 -1.54 -1.54
CA TYR A 60 4.62 -2.06 -0.70
C TYR A 60 5.67 -1.00 -0.36
N SER A 61 6.01 -0.12 -1.31
CA SER A 61 6.88 1.02 -1.05
C SER A 61 6.26 1.97 -0.03
N LEU A 62 4.98 2.31 -0.20
CA LEU A 62 4.24 3.16 0.73
C LEU A 62 4.15 2.55 2.14
N ARG A 63 3.83 1.26 2.24
CA ARG A 63 3.80 0.53 3.52
C ARG A 63 5.17 0.56 4.21
N THR A 64 6.25 0.45 3.45
CA THR A 64 7.61 0.57 3.96
C THR A 64 7.88 1.97 4.52
N SER A 65 7.47 3.01 3.80
CA SER A 65 7.59 4.40 4.27
C SER A 65 6.81 4.66 5.56
N ILE A 66 5.59 4.11 5.68
CA ILE A 66 4.78 4.21 6.91
C ILE A 66 5.48 3.47 8.07
N ASN A 67 5.99 2.26 7.83
CA ASN A 67 6.71 1.50 8.86
C ASN A 67 7.93 2.27 9.36
N LYS A 68 8.71 2.85 8.45
CA LYS A 68 9.89 3.64 8.82
C LYS A 68 9.51 4.84 9.70
N LYS A 69 8.43 5.56 9.36
CA LYS A 69 7.93 6.65 10.20
C LYS A 69 7.48 6.19 11.59
N LEU A 70 6.84 5.02 11.67
CA LEU A 70 6.44 4.43 12.95
C LEU A 70 7.66 4.06 13.80
N GLU A 71 8.69 3.46 13.20
CA GLU A 71 9.97 3.15 13.85
C GLU A 71 10.63 4.43 14.39
N ASP A 72 10.75 5.46 13.55
CA ASP A 72 11.31 6.76 13.92
C ASP A 72 10.56 7.40 15.11
N LEU A 73 9.22 7.31 15.15
CA LEU A 73 8.39 7.82 16.25
C LEU A 73 8.55 7.03 17.55
N MET A 74 8.77 5.72 17.45
CA MET A 74 8.96 4.84 18.60
C MET A 74 10.40 4.84 19.12
N GLY A 75 11.32 5.52 18.44
CA GLY A 75 12.73 5.59 18.80
C GLY A 75 13.48 4.28 18.62
N MET A 76 13.03 3.44 17.67
CA MET A 76 13.65 2.16 17.29
C MET A 76 14.42 2.31 15.98
#